data_AF-A0A6A8D6A0-F1
#
_entry.id   AF-A0A6A8D6A0-F1
#
_cell.length_a   1.000
_cell.length_b   1.000
_cell.length_c   1.000
_cell.angle_alpha   90.00
_cell.angle_beta   90.00
_cell.angle_gamma   90.00
#
_symmetry.space_group_name_H-M   'P 1'
#
loop_
_entity.id
_entity.type
_entity.pdbx_description
1 polymer ?
#
loop_
_entity_poly.entity_id
_entity_poly.type
_entity_poly.pdbx_seq_one_letter_code
_entity_poly.pdbx_strand_id
1 'polypeptide(L)'
;MPRGPRQKSVSGIYHIMLRGANKQEIFHDDEDCMKFLDLLKKYKFQTNLTVYGWCLMSNHVHLLIKEGNEDVSTTMKRIGVSFVWYYNLKYKTTGHLFQDRFRSEGVESIRYLLTVIRYIHQNPVKAGIAKQSDEWKWSSFRGYFRENIYPNGLVDCHFILEFFSSDGIVAKKRFIEFSERENKDEYLEKQFNERKRLSDEEARQEIKELLGVVKIAQVKSLPKLERNQVLRKVKRIDGVTQRQAARIFGVSPSLVSKA
;
A
#
# COMPACT_ATOMS: atom_id res chain seq x y z
N MET A 1 -0.36 -6.45 -19.06
CA MET A 1 -0.19 -7.76 -18.42
C MET A 1 -1.26 -7.91 -17.36
N PRO A 2 -2.02 -9.01 -17.35
CA PRO A 2 -2.90 -9.34 -16.22
C PRO A 2 -2.07 -9.39 -14.93
N ARG A 3 -2.62 -8.93 -13.82
CA ARG A 3 -1.93 -9.04 -12.53
C ARG A 3 -1.92 -10.49 -12.07
N GLY A 4 -0.81 -10.92 -11.48
CA GLY A 4 -0.73 -12.22 -10.84
C GLY A 4 -1.75 -12.36 -9.70
N PRO A 5 -2.15 -13.60 -9.37
CA PRO A 5 -2.96 -13.88 -8.19
C PRO A 5 -2.23 -13.41 -6.92
N ARG A 6 -3.00 -13.05 -5.88
CA ARG A 6 -2.41 -12.70 -4.57
C ARG A 6 -1.77 -13.97 -3.99
N GLN A 7 -0.53 -13.85 -3.52
CA GLN A 7 0.11 -14.93 -2.78
C GLN A 7 -0.54 -15.02 -1.40
N LYS A 8 -1.03 -16.22 -1.04
CA LYS A 8 -1.53 -16.49 0.31
C LYS A 8 -0.36 -16.56 1.28
N SER A 9 -0.56 -15.96 2.45
CA SER A 9 0.40 -16.05 3.54
C SER A 9 0.30 -17.42 4.21
N VAL A 10 1.44 -17.98 4.63
CA VAL A 10 1.47 -19.24 5.37
C VAL A 10 1.04 -19.02 6.82
N SER A 11 1.48 -17.91 7.43
CA SER A 11 1.05 -17.51 8.77
C SER A 11 -0.40 -17.02 8.84
N GLY A 12 -0.99 -16.68 7.68
CA GLY A 12 -2.29 -16.02 7.58
C GLY A 12 -2.26 -14.54 8.02
N ILE A 13 -1.07 -13.97 8.27
CA ILE A 13 -0.88 -12.58 8.68
C ILE A 13 -0.48 -11.75 7.46
N TYR A 14 -1.10 -10.59 7.29
CA TYR A 14 -0.87 -9.72 6.16
C TYR A 14 -0.63 -8.28 6.59
N HIS A 15 0.37 -7.65 5.99
CA HIS A 15 0.45 -6.19 5.90
C HIS A 15 -0.37 -5.76 4.70
N ILE A 16 -1.37 -4.92 4.90
CA ILE A 16 -2.31 -4.46 3.88
C ILE A 16 -2.23 -2.96 3.71
N MET A 17 -2.36 -2.52 2.46
CA MET A 17 -2.51 -1.11 2.11
C MET A 17 -3.67 -0.88 1.13
N LEU A 18 -4.56 0.06 1.49
CA LEU A 18 -5.60 0.62 0.63
C LEU A 18 -5.24 2.06 0.31
N ARG A 19 -5.37 2.51 -0.94
CA ARG A 19 -5.01 3.88 -1.33
C ARG A 19 -6.06 4.48 -2.26
N GLY A 20 -6.35 5.76 -2.08
CA GLY A 20 -7.22 6.54 -2.95
C GLY A 20 -6.72 6.56 -4.40
N ALA A 21 -7.64 6.54 -5.35
CA ALA A 21 -7.33 6.70 -6.77
C ALA A 21 -6.59 8.03 -6.98
N ASN A 22 -5.57 8.03 -7.84
CA ASN A 22 -4.71 9.20 -8.07
C ASN A 22 -4.06 9.78 -6.80
N LYS A 23 -3.90 8.98 -5.73
CA LYS A 23 -3.45 9.44 -4.41
C LYS A 23 -4.35 10.52 -3.78
N GLN A 24 -5.61 10.60 -4.22
CA GLN A 24 -6.60 11.51 -3.66
C GLN A 24 -6.87 11.20 -2.19
N GLU A 25 -7.24 12.21 -1.42
CA GLU A 25 -7.72 12.03 -0.06
C GLU A 25 -9.03 11.24 -0.04
N ILE A 26 -9.11 10.32 0.91
CA ILE A 26 -10.24 9.41 1.14
C ILE A 26 -10.87 9.62 2.52
N PHE A 27 -10.23 10.42 3.38
CA PHE A 27 -10.73 10.89 4.67
C PHE A 27 -10.60 12.40 4.71
N HIS A 28 -11.73 13.11 4.69
CA HIS A 28 -11.76 14.58 4.72
C HIS A 28 -12.11 15.13 6.12
N ASP A 29 -12.70 14.29 6.96
CA ASP A 29 -13.03 14.61 8.35
C ASP A 29 -12.94 13.38 9.26
N ASP A 30 -13.18 13.60 10.55
CA ASP A 30 -13.15 12.57 11.58
C ASP A 30 -14.22 11.48 11.38
N GLU A 31 -15.38 11.81 10.81
CA GLU A 31 -16.45 10.83 10.59
C GLU A 31 -16.07 9.79 9.54
N ASP A 32 -15.32 10.18 8.51
CA ASP A 32 -14.82 9.24 7.52
C ASP A 32 -13.89 8.21 8.16
N CYS A 33 -12.98 8.68 9.02
CA CYS A 33 -12.08 7.82 9.77
C CYS A 33 -12.86 6.88 10.71
N MET A 34 -13.81 7.43 11.46
CA MET A 34 -14.68 6.65 12.34
C MET A 34 -15.43 5.57 11.57
N LYS A 35 -16.04 5.94 10.44
CA LYS A 35 -16.81 5.01 9.63
C LYS A 35 -15.97 3.86 9.10
N PHE A 36 -14.75 4.12 8.67
CA PHE A 36 -13.85 3.06 8.21
C PHE A 36 -13.48 2.11 9.35
N LEU A 37 -13.16 2.63 10.53
CA LEU A 37 -12.81 1.81 11.71
C LEU A 37 -14.02 1.01 12.22
N ASP A 38 -15.23 1.56 12.17
CA ASP A 38 -16.47 0.85 12.51
C ASP A 38 -16.74 -0.30 11.53
N LEU A 39 -16.51 -0.09 10.22
CA LEU A 39 -16.60 -1.15 9.23
C LEU A 39 -15.55 -2.23 9.51
N LEU A 40 -14.30 -1.85 9.78
CA LEU A 40 -13.24 -2.81 10.11
C LEU A 40 -13.60 -3.61 11.36
N LYS A 41 -14.08 -2.95 12.42
CA LYS A 41 -14.54 -3.60 13.66
C LYS A 41 -15.73 -4.52 13.43
N LYS A 42 -16.72 -4.09 12.64
CA LYS A 42 -17.86 -4.94 12.25
C LYS A 42 -17.38 -6.23 11.60
N TYR A 43 -16.51 -6.13 10.60
CA TYR A 43 -16.05 -7.32 9.87
C TYR A 43 -15.06 -8.16 10.68
N LYS A 44 -14.25 -7.56 11.55
CA LYS A 44 -13.44 -8.25 12.56
C LYS A 44 -14.27 -9.27 13.34
N PHE A 45 -15.39 -8.84 13.92
CA PHE A 45 -16.27 -9.74 14.69
C PHE A 45 -17.05 -10.71 13.82
N GLN A 46 -17.48 -10.31 12.62
CA GLN A 46 -18.22 -11.21 11.72
C GLN A 46 -17.36 -12.36 11.18
N THR A 47 -16.05 -12.15 11.02
CA THR A 47 -15.15 -13.14 10.42
C THR A 47 -14.10 -13.69 11.38
N ASN A 48 -14.13 -13.33 12.66
CA ASN A 48 -13.11 -13.64 13.66
C ASN A 48 -11.69 -13.24 13.23
N LEU A 49 -11.57 -12.14 12.48
CA LEU A 49 -10.30 -11.60 12.04
C LEU A 49 -9.58 -10.92 13.20
N THR A 50 -8.25 -11.05 13.25
CA THR A 50 -7.41 -10.38 14.27
C THR A 50 -6.80 -9.13 13.66
N VAL A 51 -6.77 -8.02 14.40
CA VAL A 51 -6.17 -6.75 13.96
C VAL A 51 -5.06 -6.39 14.92
N TYR A 52 -3.81 -6.64 14.53
CA TYR A 52 -2.64 -6.29 15.34
C TYR A 52 -2.32 -4.80 15.25
N GLY A 53 -2.56 -4.17 14.11
CA GLY A 53 -2.23 -2.75 13.93
C GLY A 53 -2.98 -2.09 12.80
N TRP A 54 -3.20 -0.78 12.92
CA TRP A 54 -3.77 0.04 11.86
C TRP A 54 -3.30 1.49 11.96
N CYS A 55 -3.24 2.17 10.81
CA CYS A 55 -3.04 3.62 10.71
C CYS A 55 -3.80 4.14 9.49
N LEU A 56 -4.63 5.15 9.69
CA LEU A 56 -5.33 5.87 8.62
C LEU A 56 -4.56 7.17 8.33
N MET A 57 -4.18 7.34 7.08
CA MET A 57 -3.60 8.56 6.52
C MET A 57 -4.63 9.22 5.61
N SER A 58 -4.49 10.50 5.25
CA SER A 58 -5.54 11.19 4.47
C SER A 58 -5.90 10.49 3.16
N ASN A 59 -4.92 9.89 2.46
CA ASN A 59 -5.13 9.25 1.15
C ASN A 59 -4.93 7.72 1.13
N HIS A 60 -4.60 7.09 2.27
CA HIS A 60 -4.38 5.64 2.33
C HIS A 60 -4.53 5.07 3.74
N VAL A 61 -4.64 3.75 3.82
CA VAL A 61 -4.78 2.99 5.06
C VAL A 61 -3.72 1.90 5.10
N HIS A 62 -3.07 1.73 6.24
CA HIS A 62 -2.23 0.58 6.54
C HIS A 62 -2.86 -0.29 7.62
N LEU A 63 -2.88 -1.62 7.42
CA LEU A 63 -3.40 -2.60 8.37
C LEU A 63 -2.40 -3.75 8.54
N LEU A 64 -2.28 -4.29 9.75
CA LEU A 64 -1.62 -5.56 10.05
C LEU A 64 -2.67 -6.49 10.65
N ILE A 65 -3.07 -7.50 9.89
CA ILE A 65 -4.22 -8.34 10.23
C ILE A 65 -3.92 -9.82 10.04
N LYS A 66 -4.57 -10.68 10.83
CA LYS A 66 -4.58 -12.13 10.64
C LYS A 66 -5.96 -12.57 10.16
N GLU A 67 -5.99 -13.38 9.10
CA GLU A 67 -7.20 -14.02 8.60
C GLU A 67 -7.92 -14.80 9.72
N GLY A 68 -9.25 -14.73 9.68
CA GLY A 68 -10.12 -15.54 10.54
C GLY A 68 -10.77 -16.66 9.74
N ASN A 69 -12.10 -16.73 9.81
CA ASN A 69 -12.91 -17.75 9.13
C ASN A 69 -13.16 -17.46 7.63
N GLU A 70 -12.74 -16.29 7.14
CA GLU A 70 -12.91 -15.84 5.76
C GLU A 70 -11.56 -15.38 5.19
N ASP A 71 -11.33 -15.61 3.89
CA ASP A 71 -10.16 -15.09 3.18
C ASP A 71 -10.11 -13.55 3.29
N VAL A 72 -8.92 -13.03 3.54
CA VAL A 72 -8.68 -11.60 3.72
C VAL A 72 -9.15 -10.79 2.53
N SER A 73 -9.07 -11.36 1.33
CA SER A 73 -9.50 -10.71 0.11
C SER A 73 -11.00 -10.47 0.08
N THR A 74 -11.77 -11.41 0.61
CA THR A 74 -13.23 -11.28 0.72
C THR A 74 -13.58 -10.26 1.79
N THR A 75 -12.96 -10.32 2.97
CA THR A 75 -13.22 -9.38 4.06
C THR A 75 -12.87 -7.95 3.65
N MET A 76 -11.69 -7.73 3.07
CA MET A 76 -11.26 -6.41 2.60
C MET A 76 -12.11 -5.89 1.43
N LYS A 77 -12.64 -6.77 0.57
CA LYS A 77 -13.61 -6.38 -0.47
C LYS A 77 -14.90 -5.86 0.17
N ARG A 78 -15.41 -6.55 1.20
CA ARG A 78 -16.65 -6.14 1.91
C ARG A 78 -16.46 -4.80 2.63
N ILE A 79 -15.32 -4.60 3.30
CA ILE A 79 -14.95 -3.31 3.92
C ILE A 79 -14.87 -2.21 2.86
N GLY A 80 -14.10 -2.44 1.79
CA GLY A 80 -13.89 -1.46 0.73
C GLY A 80 -15.19 -1.04 0.06
N VAL A 81 -16.03 -1.99 -0.35
CA VAL A 81 -17.34 -1.69 -0.98
C VAL A 81 -18.24 -0.89 -0.04
N SER A 82 -18.31 -1.28 1.24
CA SER A 82 -19.14 -0.59 2.23
C SER A 82 -18.67 0.85 2.46
N PHE A 83 -17.36 1.07 2.49
CA PHE A 83 -16.79 2.41 2.67
C PHE A 83 -17.01 3.29 1.43
N VAL A 84 -16.80 2.75 0.22
CA VAL A 84 -17.09 3.49 -1.03
C VAL A 84 -18.56 3.88 -1.13
N TRP A 85 -19.47 2.99 -0.73
CA TRP A 85 -20.90 3.30 -0.69
C TRP A 85 -21.21 4.46 0.26
N TYR A 86 -20.68 4.42 1.49
CA TYR A 86 -20.79 5.52 2.45
C TYR A 86 -20.22 6.84 1.88
N TYR A 87 -18.99 6.79 1.35
CA TYR A 87 -18.29 7.95 0.82
C TYR A 87 -19.09 8.61 -0.31
N ASN A 88 -19.55 7.82 -1.29
CA ASN A 88 -20.32 8.32 -2.42
C ASN A 88 -21.66 8.94 -1.98
N LEU A 89 -22.31 8.36 -0.96
CA LEU A 89 -23.52 8.93 -0.38
C LEU A 89 -23.25 10.26 0.32
N LYS A 90 -22.22 10.34 1.17
CA LYS A 90 -21.86 11.54 1.94
C LYS A 90 -21.44 12.69 1.03
N TYR A 91 -20.57 12.44 0.07
CA TYR A 91 -19.98 13.46 -0.80
C TYR A 91 -20.74 13.64 -2.13
N LYS A 92 -21.86 12.93 -2.33
CA LYS A 92 -22.66 12.96 -3.56
C LYS A 92 -21.83 12.68 -4.81
N THR A 93 -20.84 11.80 -4.69
CA THR A 93 -19.97 11.35 -5.78
C THR A 93 -20.43 10.01 -6.32
N THR A 94 -19.86 9.59 -7.46
CA THR A 94 -20.08 8.25 -8.02
C THR A 94 -18.74 7.64 -8.48
N GLY A 95 -18.73 6.33 -8.70
CA GLY A 95 -17.56 5.63 -9.24
C GLY A 95 -16.58 5.10 -8.18
N HIS A 96 -15.32 4.92 -8.61
CA HIS A 96 -14.28 4.28 -7.80
C HIS A 96 -13.56 5.29 -6.90
N LEU A 97 -13.47 4.98 -5.61
CA LEU A 97 -12.69 5.76 -4.64
C LEU A 97 -11.22 5.30 -4.57
N PHE A 98 -11.01 3.98 -4.52
CA PHE A 98 -9.69 3.37 -4.37
C PHE A 98 -9.00 3.18 -5.71
N GLN A 99 -7.66 3.29 -5.72
CA GLN A 99 -6.84 3.15 -6.92
C GLN A 99 -6.97 1.76 -7.55
N ASP A 100 -7.11 0.73 -6.71
CA ASP A 100 -7.22 -0.66 -7.13
C ASP A 100 -7.73 -1.54 -5.98
N ARG A 101 -7.70 -2.87 -6.16
CA ARG A 101 -7.71 -3.82 -5.04
C ARG A 101 -6.62 -3.44 -4.02
N PHE A 102 -6.88 -3.69 -2.75
CA PHE A 102 -5.87 -3.53 -1.69
C PHE A 102 -4.58 -4.27 -2.04
N ARG A 103 -3.45 -3.70 -1.66
CA ARG A 103 -2.15 -4.37 -1.75
C ARG A 103 -1.93 -5.17 -0.48
N SER A 104 -1.24 -6.31 -0.57
CA SER A 104 -0.89 -7.09 0.61
C SER A 104 0.44 -7.78 0.44
N GLU A 105 1.11 -8.02 1.56
CA GLU A 105 2.28 -8.87 1.68
C GLU A 105 2.08 -9.81 2.88
N GLY A 106 2.45 -11.08 2.73
CA GLY A 106 2.38 -12.06 3.82
C GLY A 106 3.49 -11.81 4.84
N VAL A 107 3.16 -11.94 6.12
CA VAL A 107 4.09 -11.70 7.23
C VAL A 107 4.51 -13.05 7.80
N GLU A 108 5.64 -13.56 7.34
CA GLU A 108 6.06 -14.95 7.60
C GLU A 108 7.11 -15.10 8.72
N SER A 109 7.54 -14.01 9.36
CA SER A 109 8.49 -14.07 10.47
C SER A 109 8.16 -13.06 11.57
N ILE A 110 8.54 -13.38 12.80
CA ILE A 110 8.38 -12.49 13.96
C ILE A 110 9.16 -11.18 13.74
N ARG A 111 10.38 -11.27 13.20
CA ARG A 111 11.16 -10.08 12.87
C ARG A 111 10.37 -9.17 11.92
N TYR A 112 9.78 -9.74 10.87
CA TYR A 112 9.00 -8.96 9.91
C TYR A 112 7.72 -8.40 10.54
N LEU A 113 7.04 -9.19 11.37
CA LEU A 113 5.86 -8.75 12.13
C LEU A 113 6.14 -7.49 12.97
N LEU A 114 7.23 -7.52 13.75
CA LEU A 114 7.65 -6.39 14.59
C LEU A 114 8.07 -5.16 13.76
N THR A 115 8.72 -5.39 12.62
CA THR A 115 9.05 -4.31 11.68
C THR A 115 7.79 -3.66 11.11
N VAL A 116 6.81 -4.46 10.67
CA VAL A 116 5.56 -3.93 10.08
C VAL A 116 4.76 -3.13 11.10
N ILE A 117 4.58 -3.64 12.33
CA ILE A 117 3.79 -2.92 13.34
C ILE A 117 4.42 -1.55 13.66
N ARG A 118 5.76 -1.50 13.82
CA ARG A 118 6.49 -0.24 14.00
C ARG A 118 6.33 0.68 12.81
N TYR A 119 6.47 0.16 11.59
CA TYR A 119 6.29 0.94 10.37
C TYR A 119 4.89 1.58 10.32
N ILE A 120 3.83 0.81 10.62
CA ILE A 120 2.46 1.31 10.62
C ILE A 120 2.29 2.47 11.61
N HIS A 121 2.82 2.33 12.83
CA HIS A 121 2.68 3.35 13.87
C HIS A 121 3.55 4.58 13.64
N GLN A 122 4.71 4.43 12.99
CA GLN A 122 5.59 5.54 12.63
C GLN A 122 5.21 6.25 11.33
N ASN A 123 4.26 5.73 10.55
CA ASN A 123 3.91 6.30 9.25
C ASN A 123 3.50 7.79 9.32
N PRO A 124 2.71 8.25 10.32
CA PRO A 124 2.42 9.68 10.50
C PRO A 124 3.66 10.54 10.77
N VAL A 125 4.64 10.00 11.52
CA VAL A 125 5.90 10.68 11.84
C VAL A 125 6.78 10.78 10.60
N LYS A 126 6.92 9.66 9.85
CA LYS A 126 7.66 9.63 8.59
C LYS A 126 7.06 10.54 7.52
N ALA A 127 5.74 10.74 7.54
CA ALA A 127 5.04 11.69 6.68
C ALA A 127 5.11 13.16 7.15
N GLY A 128 5.70 13.43 8.32
CA GLY A 128 5.80 14.78 8.89
C GLY A 128 4.49 15.36 9.43
N ILE A 129 3.47 14.53 9.63
CA ILE A 129 2.14 14.96 10.12
C ILE A 129 2.09 14.98 11.66
N ALA A 130 2.96 14.19 12.30
CA ALA A 130 3.09 14.11 13.75
C ALA A 130 4.58 14.12 14.14
N LYS A 131 4.92 14.64 15.32
CA LYS A 131 6.29 14.55 15.86
C LYS A 131 6.54 13.20 16.54
N GLN A 132 5.50 12.62 17.13
CA GLN A 132 5.54 11.33 17.81
C GLN A 132 4.38 10.43 17.38
N SER A 133 4.59 9.11 17.43
CA SER A 133 3.60 8.13 16.98
C SER A 133 2.28 8.20 17.77
N ASP A 134 2.31 8.68 19.01
CA ASP A 134 1.13 8.83 19.85
C ASP A 134 0.37 10.14 19.63
N GLU A 135 0.88 11.11 18.86
CA GLU A 135 0.14 12.35 18.56
C GLU A 135 -0.96 12.11 17.52
N TRP A 136 -0.74 11.17 16.59
CA TRP A 136 -1.71 10.84 15.55
C TRP A 136 -2.85 9.98 16.10
N LYS A 137 -4.04 10.57 16.24
CA LYS A 137 -5.22 9.87 16.80
C LYS A 137 -5.78 8.76 15.92
N TRP A 138 -5.54 8.83 14.60
CA TRP A 138 -6.00 7.83 13.62
C TRP A 138 -4.97 6.71 13.42
N SER A 139 -4.41 6.23 14.53
CA SER A 139 -3.49 5.10 14.61
C SER A 139 -3.81 4.23 15.81
N SER A 140 -3.55 2.93 15.67
CA SER A 140 -3.75 1.97 16.74
C SER A 140 -2.67 2.01 17.82
N PHE A 141 -1.63 2.85 17.67
CA PHE A 141 -0.48 2.90 18.59
C PHE A 141 -0.91 3.10 20.05
N ARG A 142 -1.80 4.06 20.29
CA ARG A 142 -2.36 4.33 21.63
C ARG A 142 -3.06 3.11 22.25
N GLY A 143 -3.60 2.21 21.43
CA GLY A 143 -4.28 0.99 21.90
C GLY A 143 -3.35 -0.05 22.53
N TYR A 144 -2.04 0.13 22.40
CA TYR A 144 -1.08 -0.74 23.06
C TYR A 144 -0.87 -0.37 24.54
N PHE A 145 -1.12 0.88 24.94
CA PHE A 145 -0.84 1.36 26.28
C PHE A 145 -1.97 2.13 26.96
N ARG A 146 -3.06 2.47 26.25
CA ARG A 146 -4.26 3.11 26.81
C ARG A 146 -5.45 2.14 26.80
N GLU A 147 -6.31 2.23 27.82
CA GLU A 147 -7.47 1.34 27.99
C GLU A 147 -8.69 1.79 27.18
N ASN A 148 -8.84 3.10 26.94
CA ASN A 148 -9.99 3.69 26.27
C ASN A 148 -9.59 4.33 24.93
N ILE A 149 -9.41 3.49 23.90
CA ILE A 149 -9.22 3.95 22.52
C ILE A 149 -10.47 3.73 21.67
N TYR A 150 -10.68 4.61 20.71
CA TYR A 150 -11.70 4.40 19.70
C TYR A 150 -11.10 3.70 18.46
N PRO A 151 -11.80 2.72 17.87
CA PRO A 151 -12.92 1.99 18.46
C PRO A 151 -12.42 0.92 19.43
N ASN A 152 -13.08 0.80 20.59
CA ASN A 152 -12.72 -0.17 21.63
C ASN A 152 -12.82 -1.60 21.07
N GLY A 153 -11.86 -2.47 21.43
CA GLY A 153 -11.87 -3.88 21.04
C GLY A 153 -11.54 -4.14 19.56
N LEU A 154 -11.09 -3.12 18.81
CA LEU A 154 -10.62 -3.33 17.45
C LEU A 154 -9.22 -3.94 17.41
N VAL A 155 -8.27 -3.39 18.18
CA VAL A 155 -6.87 -3.83 18.17
C VAL A 155 -6.61 -4.96 19.17
N ASP A 156 -5.94 -6.03 18.72
CA ASP A 156 -5.51 -7.16 19.54
C ASP A 156 -4.01 -7.03 19.84
N CYS A 157 -3.67 -6.26 20.87
CA CYS A 157 -2.28 -5.95 21.19
C CYS A 157 -1.56 -7.06 21.99
N HIS A 158 -2.29 -7.97 22.65
CA HIS A 158 -1.71 -8.96 23.56
C HIS A 158 -0.63 -9.83 22.90
N PHE A 159 -0.93 -10.45 21.77
CA PHE A 159 0.01 -11.30 21.02
C PHE A 159 1.30 -10.57 20.64
N ILE A 160 1.22 -9.28 20.30
CA ILE A 160 2.41 -8.49 19.96
C ILE A 160 3.20 -8.13 21.22
N LEU A 161 2.52 -7.80 22.32
CA LEU A 161 3.14 -7.43 23.59
C LEU A 161 3.90 -8.59 24.24
N GLU A 162 3.46 -9.84 24.04
CA GLU A 162 4.15 -11.05 24.54
C GLU A 162 5.61 -11.17 24.05
N PHE A 163 5.94 -10.62 22.87
CA PHE A 163 7.32 -10.60 22.37
C PHE A 163 8.24 -9.62 23.12
N PHE A 164 7.69 -8.74 23.95
CA PHE A 164 8.45 -7.73 24.69
C PHE A 164 8.63 -8.10 26.16
N SER A 165 7.62 -8.69 26.80
CA SER A 165 7.69 -9.24 28.15
C SER A 165 6.43 -10.05 28.48
N SER A 166 6.52 -10.96 29.45
CA SER A 166 5.34 -11.57 30.08
C SER A 166 4.67 -10.64 31.10
N ASP A 167 5.38 -9.64 31.62
CA ASP A 167 4.83 -8.60 32.47
C ASP A 167 4.20 -7.51 31.58
N GLY A 168 2.89 -7.27 31.75
CA GLY A 168 2.15 -6.34 30.91
C GLY A 168 2.62 -4.88 30.99
N ILE A 169 3.13 -4.43 32.13
CA ILE A 169 3.66 -3.07 32.30
C ILE A 169 5.00 -2.95 31.57
N VAL A 170 5.88 -3.93 31.78
CA VAL A 170 7.20 -3.97 31.13
C VAL A 170 7.05 -4.13 29.60
N ALA A 171 6.12 -4.96 29.14
CA ALA A 171 5.84 -5.16 27.72
C ALA A 171 5.42 -3.85 27.04
N LYS A 172 4.47 -3.11 27.64
CA LYS A 172 4.03 -1.80 27.13
C LYS A 172 5.18 -0.81 27.01
N LYS A 173 6.00 -0.68 28.07
CA LYS A 173 7.16 0.22 28.07
C LYS A 173 8.15 -0.13 26.96
N ARG A 174 8.54 -1.40 26.86
CA ARG A 174 9.47 -1.89 25.83
C ARG A 174 8.91 -1.74 24.41
N PHE A 175 7.60 -1.90 24.24
CA PHE A 175 6.93 -1.68 22.95
C PHE A 175 6.99 -0.21 22.53
N ILE A 176 6.73 0.74 23.45
CA ILE A 176 6.86 2.18 23.18
C ILE A 176 8.30 2.51 22.79
N GLU A 177 9.29 2.10 23.59
CA GLU A 177 10.71 2.29 23.30
C GLU A 177 11.12 1.70 21.94
N PHE A 178 10.61 0.52 21.59
CA PHE A 178 10.85 -0.10 20.29
C PHE A 178 10.26 0.71 19.12
N SER A 179 9.07 1.26 19.33
CA SER A 179 8.28 1.97 18.31
C SER A 179 8.75 3.41 18.10
N GLU A 180 9.43 4.01 19.06
CA GLU A 180 9.99 5.37 18.96
C GLU A 180 11.43 5.41 18.46
N ARG A 181 12.15 4.26 18.47
CA ARG A 181 13.50 4.18 17.92
C ARG A 181 13.53 4.54 16.44
N GLU A 182 14.51 5.38 16.09
CA GLU A 182 14.88 5.61 14.70
C GLU A 182 15.23 4.29 14.01
N ASN A 183 14.77 4.15 12.77
CA ASN A 183 15.02 2.99 11.95
C ASN A 183 14.93 3.37 10.48
N LYS A 184 15.42 2.47 9.62
CA LYS A 184 15.35 2.59 8.17
C LYS A 184 14.28 1.65 7.60
N ASP A 185 13.23 1.35 8.36
CA ASP A 185 12.18 0.43 7.90
C ASP A 185 11.37 1.11 6.80
N GLU A 186 11.47 0.62 5.58
CA GLU A 186 10.72 1.09 4.42
C GLU A 186 10.04 -0.12 3.77
N TYR A 187 8.89 -0.50 4.31
CA TYR A 187 8.11 -1.65 3.82
C TYR A 187 6.77 -1.18 3.26
N LEU A 188 6.25 -1.92 2.28
CA LEU A 188 5.11 -1.55 1.43
C LEU A 188 5.09 -0.18 0.73
N GLU A 189 6.02 0.76 0.96
CA GLU A 189 6.06 2.01 0.19
C GLU A 189 7.09 1.98 -0.95
N LYS A 190 8.32 1.49 -0.71
CA LYS A 190 9.34 1.40 -1.76
C LYS A 190 8.97 0.44 -2.89
N GLN A 191 8.54 -0.79 -2.57
CA GLN A 191 8.06 -1.76 -3.58
C GLN A 191 6.79 -1.30 -4.33
N PHE A 192 6.08 -0.27 -3.84
CA PHE A 192 4.73 0.05 -4.31
C PHE A 192 4.58 1.45 -4.90
N ASN A 193 5.47 2.37 -4.54
CA ASN A 193 5.69 3.66 -5.21
C ASN A 193 6.55 3.50 -6.47
N GLU A 194 7.29 2.40 -6.62
CA GLU A 194 8.13 2.13 -7.80
C GLU A 194 7.36 1.33 -8.86
N ARG A 195 6.51 2.05 -9.60
CA ARG A 195 6.93 2.25 -10.98
C ARG A 195 7.32 3.70 -11.02
N LYS A 196 8.63 4.00 -10.98
CA LYS A 196 9.14 5.28 -11.47
C LYS A 196 8.36 5.52 -12.76
N ARG A 197 7.53 6.54 -12.89
CA ARG A 197 6.85 6.79 -14.18
C ARG A 197 7.51 8.01 -14.72
N LEU A 198 8.42 7.80 -15.66
CA LEU A 198 9.06 8.88 -16.36
C LEU A 198 7.97 9.70 -17.06
N SER A 199 8.08 11.02 -17.00
CA SER A 199 7.40 11.93 -17.90
C SER A 199 7.74 11.58 -19.36
N ASP A 200 6.96 12.08 -20.32
CA ASP A 200 7.27 11.83 -21.74
C ASP A 200 8.63 12.43 -22.14
N GLU A 201 9.10 13.46 -21.44
CA GLU A 201 10.39 14.10 -21.67
C GLU A 201 11.55 13.28 -21.10
N GLU A 202 11.46 12.83 -19.85
CA GLU A 202 12.44 11.92 -19.23
C GLU A 202 12.50 10.58 -19.98
N ALA A 203 11.35 10.03 -20.38
CA ALA A 203 11.28 8.82 -21.18
C ALA A 203 11.95 9.01 -22.55
N ARG A 204 11.81 10.19 -23.18
CA ARG A 204 12.53 10.50 -24.43
C ARG A 204 14.03 10.57 -24.22
N GLN A 205 14.49 11.14 -23.11
CA GLN A 205 15.90 11.26 -22.80
C GLN A 205 16.56 9.89 -22.60
N GLU A 206 15.96 9.04 -21.75
CA GLU A 206 16.42 7.67 -21.51
C GLU A 206 16.41 6.82 -22.79
N ILE A 207 15.39 6.98 -23.63
CA ILE A 207 15.32 6.31 -24.94
C ILE A 207 16.44 6.81 -25.87
N LYS A 208 16.74 8.11 -25.91
CA LYS A 208 17.84 8.65 -26.73
C LYS A 208 19.19 8.09 -26.29
N GLU A 209 19.44 8.05 -24.99
CA GLU A 209 20.67 7.49 -24.42
C GLU A 209 20.82 6.00 -24.77
N LEU A 210 19.72 5.24 -24.71
CA LEU A 210 19.71 3.82 -25.09
C LEU A 210 19.96 3.58 -26.59
N LEU A 211 19.47 4.47 -27.45
CA LEU A 211 19.61 4.35 -28.92
C LEU A 211 20.98 4.79 -29.42
N GLY A 212 21.70 5.62 -28.65
CA GLY A 212 22.99 6.19 -29.02
C GLY A 212 22.93 6.95 -30.34
N VAL A 213 23.49 6.35 -31.40
CA VAL A 213 23.56 6.93 -32.75
C VAL A 213 22.24 6.88 -33.53
N VAL A 214 21.31 5.99 -33.17
CA VAL A 214 20.04 5.83 -33.90
C VAL A 214 19.05 6.89 -33.45
N LYS A 215 18.52 7.68 -34.38
CA LYS A 215 17.49 8.68 -34.03
C LYS A 215 16.14 8.00 -33.79
N ILE A 216 15.39 8.47 -32.78
CA ILE A 216 14.03 7.98 -32.46
C ILE A 216 13.15 7.86 -33.71
N ALA A 217 13.19 8.87 -34.59
CA ALA A 217 12.38 8.91 -35.82
C ALA A 217 12.73 7.82 -36.84
N GLN A 218 13.94 7.23 -36.79
CA GLN A 218 14.40 6.19 -37.71
C GLN A 218 13.94 4.80 -37.28
N VAL A 219 13.62 4.60 -35.99
CA VAL A 219 13.30 3.28 -35.42
C VAL A 219 12.07 2.65 -36.08
N LYS A 220 11.08 3.44 -36.50
CA LYS A 220 9.89 2.92 -37.20
C LYS A 220 10.20 2.32 -38.57
N SER A 221 11.28 2.76 -39.21
CA SER A 221 11.71 2.36 -40.55
C SER A 221 12.76 1.25 -40.55
N LEU A 222 13.26 0.83 -39.37
CA LEU A 222 14.22 -0.26 -39.25
C LEU A 222 13.61 -1.61 -39.68
N PRO A 223 14.44 -2.56 -40.17
CA PRO A 223 14.03 -3.93 -40.38
C PRO A 223 13.36 -4.52 -39.13
N LYS A 224 12.38 -5.41 -39.33
CA LYS A 224 11.54 -5.95 -38.26
C LYS A 224 12.34 -6.53 -37.09
N LEU A 225 13.44 -7.24 -37.38
CA LEU A 225 14.31 -7.86 -36.37
C LEU A 225 14.99 -6.80 -35.49
N GLU A 226 15.63 -5.80 -36.11
CA GLU A 226 16.34 -4.72 -35.41
C GLU A 226 15.39 -3.81 -34.63
N ARG A 227 14.26 -3.43 -35.24
CA ARG A 227 13.21 -2.66 -34.55
C ARG A 227 12.71 -3.38 -33.30
N ASN A 228 12.46 -4.69 -33.40
CA ASN A 228 11.97 -5.46 -32.26
C ASN A 228 13.03 -5.57 -31.15
N GLN A 229 14.32 -5.68 -31.50
CA GLN A 229 15.40 -5.63 -30.51
C GLN A 229 15.43 -4.29 -29.76
N VAL A 230 15.31 -3.17 -30.48
CA VAL A 230 15.23 -1.83 -29.89
C VAL A 230 14.03 -1.73 -28.95
N LEU A 231 12.84 -2.13 -29.41
CA LEU A 231 11.62 -2.07 -28.60
C LEU A 231 11.70 -2.97 -27.35
N ARG A 232 12.35 -4.13 -27.43
CA ARG A 232 12.62 -4.98 -26.25
C ARG A 232 13.51 -4.31 -25.24
N LYS A 233 14.57 -3.61 -25.69
CA LYS A 233 15.47 -2.86 -24.80
C LYS A 233 14.71 -1.71 -24.13
N VAL A 234 13.90 -0.96 -24.88
CA VAL A 234 13.08 0.14 -24.33
C VAL A 234 12.04 -0.35 -23.31
N LYS A 235 11.44 -1.53 -23.52
CA LYS A 235 10.52 -2.15 -22.56
C LYS A 235 11.17 -2.50 -21.22
N ARG A 236 12.51 -2.56 -21.16
CA ARG A 236 13.29 -2.82 -19.94
C ARG A 236 13.74 -1.54 -19.24
N ILE A 237 13.56 -0.37 -19.85
CA ILE A 237 13.83 0.91 -19.18
C ILE A 237 12.81 1.05 -18.04
N ASP A 238 13.30 1.17 -16.82
CA ASP A 238 12.43 1.34 -15.67
C ASP A 238 11.65 2.65 -15.81
N GLY A 239 10.32 2.52 -15.77
CA GLY A 239 9.41 3.64 -15.83
C GLY A 239 8.97 4.18 -17.17
N VAL A 240 9.39 3.57 -18.28
CA VAL A 240 8.80 3.83 -19.60
C VAL A 240 7.61 2.89 -19.82
N THR A 241 6.41 3.44 -20.01
CA THR A 241 5.26 2.60 -20.39
C THR A 241 5.29 2.24 -21.87
N GLN A 242 4.72 1.08 -22.24
CA GLN A 242 4.61 0.67 -23.65
C GLN A 242 3.84 1.70 -24.51
N ARG A 243 2.87 2.41 -23.92
CA ARG A 243 2.14 3.50 -24.60
C ARG A 243 3.01 4.73 -24.82
N GLN A 244 3.88 5.07 -23.86
CA GLN A 244 4.85 6.16 -24.03
C GLN A 244 5.86 5.81 -25.11
N ALA A 245 6.44 4.61 -25.07
CA ALA A 245 7.33 4.13 -26.12
C ALA A 245 6.65 4.17 -27.51
N ALA A 246 5.40 3.70 -27.62
CA ALA A 246 4.63 3.74 -28.86
C ALA A 246 4.45 5.17 -29.39
N ARG A 247 4.08 6.11 -28.51
CA ARG A 247 3.92 7.53 -28.86
C ARG A 247 5.25 8.17 -29.28
N ILE A 248 6.34 7.88 -28.57
CA ILE A 248 7.68 8.42 -28.83
C ILE A 248 8.21 7.92 -30.18
N PHE A 249 8.02 6.65 -30.51
CA PHE A 249 8.45 6.07 -31.78
C PHE A 249 7.46 6.28 -32.95
N GLY A 250 6.25 6.76 -32.67
CA GLY A 250 5.19 6.88 -33.68
C GLY A 250 4.74 5.52 -34.23
N VAL A 251 4.67 4.49 -33.39
CA VAL A 251 4.23 3.13 -33.74
C VAL A 251 3.01 2.73 -32.93
N SER A 252 2.32 1.64 -33.31
CA SER A 252 1.17 1.16 -32.55
C SER A 252 1.59 0.54 -31.20
N PRO A 253 0.80 0.70 -30.12
CA PRO A 253 1.06 0.02 -28.84
C PRO A 253 1.10 -1.51 -28.96
N SER A 254 0.34 -2.09 -29.90
CA SER A 254 0.34 -3.53 -30.15
C SER A 254 1.67 -4.02 -30.73
N LEU A 255 2.33 -3.21 -31.56
CA LEU A 255 3.66 -3.50 -32.10
C LEU A 255 4.71 -3.50 -30.99
N VAL A 256 4.67 -2.53 -30.08
CA VAL A 256 5.57 -2.49 -28.90
C VAL A 256 5.31 -3.68 -27.97
N SER A 257 4.05 -4.05 -27.76
CA SER A 257 3.70 -5.20 -26.92
C SER A 257 4.22 -6.52 -27.50
N LYS A 258 4.14 -6.71 -28.83
CA LYS A 258 4.51 -7.94 -29.55
C LYS A 258 6.01 -8.09 -29.83
N ALA A 259 6.76 -6.98 -29.83
CA ALA A 259 8.22 -6.99 -29.91
C ALA A 259 8.83 -7.71 -28.70
#